data_AF-A0A1E7EVI6-F1
#
_entry.id   AF-A0A1E7EVI6-F1
#
_cell.length_a   1.000
_cell.length_b   1.000
_cell.length_c   1.000
_cell.angle_alpha   90.00
_cell.angle_beta   90.00
_cell.angle_gamma   90.00
#
_symmetry.space_group_name_H-M   'P 1'
#
loop_
_entity.id
_entity.type
_entity.pdbx_description
1 polymer ?
#
loop_
_entity_poly.entity_id
_entity_poly.type
_entity_poly.pdbx_seq_one_letter_code
_entity_poly.pdbx_strand_id
1 'polypeptide(L)'
;MGRKQTKRQQRRAKKEEGKKKKKNTAKEDDEEVQNRNGWNDDDNDGGKETFKEDKDVQNRIEHAEDLKEKNMTGFRVTVPENINPGEEFQVYVGSRIVRVRCPLNFLRGKALQITVPDKGEDPASAGGRGITNRRAKWKHPKPEENNKRIINNAPFTWNPSTKRWMKDDTLPATENDEEVQNEVITFDRIDDRNEYRTSVEYRAVLELYSSHRRGDMKEAVGLYHYLAVVYGCVRSMADLGSFFSECVEFKKLHVATPWLLEGAIRGSGVCRFLLTTNVYEETETNTAYALNTYWLEMHAKFNTYDEHQFDNSMVKHYKNAVLKSCVMCSKTDSKTLTLQQCKGCSLYCYCSETCQTDHWHEFNHKGECKQLHILNKYHKPYAKEIRDAAIGGNNHPALDKLRHKLGLSRPLQEYEELMKHDTHDGKPIDPEDYLVGREDGTVWVGSTPHPIGSYSGKMVHPSSKNDNTDYCEEGDG
;
A
#
# COMPACT_ATOMS: atom_id res chain seq x y z
N MET A 1 31.11 -49.73 57.10
CA MET A 1 31.88 -48.74 56.32
C MET A 1 31.09 -48.38 55.06
N GLY A 2 30.23 -47.35 55.11
CA GLY A 2 29.42 -46.91 53.97
C GLY A 2 30.05 -45.70 53.29
N ARG A 3 30.53 -45.85 52.05
CA ARG A 3 31.05 -44.74 51.24
C ARG A 3 29.88 -43.86 50.78
N LYS A 4 29.79 -42.64 51.33
CA LYS A 4 28.89 -41.59 50.83
C LYS A 4 29.31 -41.21 49.41
N GLN A 5 28.52 -41.61 48.40
CA GLN A 5 28.65 -41.10 47.05
C GLN A 5 28.42 -39.59 47.04
N THR A 6 29.30 -38.85 46.38
CA THR A 6 29.22 -37.38 46.35
C THR A 6 28.06 -36.94 45.45
N LYS A 7 27.36 -35.87 45.84
CA LYS A 7 26.26 -35.25 45.06
C LYS A 7 26.64 -34.97 43.58
N ARG A 8 27.94 -34.86 43.28
CA ARG A 8 28.48 -34.68 41.92
C ARG A 8 28.35 -35.93 41.04
N GLN A 9 28.44 -37.14 41.61
CA GLN A 9 28.24 -38.40 40.89
C GLN A 9 26.75 -38.62 40.57
N GLN A 10 25.84 -38.29 41.50
CA GLN A 10 24.39 -38.38 41.26
C GLN A 10 23.91 -37.43 40.15
N ARG A 11 24.53 -36.24 40.03
CA ARG A 11 24.22 -35.30 38.94
C ARG A 11 24.73 -35.75 37.56
N ARG A 12 25.82 -36.52 37.50
CA ARG A 12 26.32 -37.09 36.23
C ARG A 12 25.42 -38.23 35.75
N ALA A 13 24.97 -39.11 36.64
CA ALA A 13 24.05 -40.20 36.30
C ALA A 13 22.72 -39.69 35.71
N LYS A 14 22.10 -38.67 36.32
CA LYS A 14 20.86 -38.06 35.80
C LYS A 14 21.02 -37.39 34.43
N LYS A 15 22.21 -36.87 34.10
CA LYS A 15 22.48 -36.22 32.82
C LYS A 15 22.66 -37.22 31.68
N GLU A 16 23.07 -38.45 31.97
CA GLU A 16 23.18 -39.52 30.97
C GLU A 16 21.84 -40.22 30.70
N GLU A 17 20.99 -40.40 31.72
CA GLU A 17 19.63 -40.94 31.52
C GLU A 17 18.75 -40.02 30.64
N GLY A 18 18.87 -38.69 30.83
CA GLY A 18 18.15 -37.71 30.00
C GLY A 18 18.60 -37.71 28.53
N LYS A 19 19.86 -38.02 28.24
CA LYS A 19 20.38 -38.10 26.86
C LYS A 19 19.98 -39.39 26.14
N LYS A 20 19.83 -40.51 26.85
CA LYS A 20 19.34 -41.76 26.25
C LYS A 20 17.86 -41.70 25.88
N LYS A 21 17.03 -41.04 26.70
CA LYS A 21 15.58 -40.91 26.41
C LYS A 21 15.29 -40.06 25.17
N LYS A 22 16.09 -39.04 24.88
CA LYS A 22 15.92 -38.16 23.71
C LYS A 22 16.39 -38.77 22.37
N LYS A 23 17.16 -39.87 22.41
CA LYS A 23 17.66 -40.54 21.19
C LYS A 23 16.72 -41.64 20.68
N ASN A 24 15.78 -42.11 21.50
CA ASN A 24 14.83 -43.15 21.11
C ASN A 24 13.51 -42.60 20.56
N THR A 25 13.22 -41.30 20.74
CA THR A 25 11.98 -40.66 20.25
C THR A 25 12.13 -40.00 18.87
N ALA A 26 13.29 -40.13 18.23
CA ALA A 26 13.59 -39.51 16.94
C ALA A 26 13.85 -40.57 15.84
N LYS A 27 13.27 -41.76 15.97
CA LYS A 27 13.56 -42.88 15.06
C LYS A 27 12.31 -43.66 14.58
N GLU A 28 11.10 -43.17 14.84
CA GLU A 28 9.86 -43.85 14.43
C GLU A 28 8.95 -43.03 13.47
N ASP A 29 9.34 -41.83 13.04
CA ASP A 29 8.50 -40.98 12.15
C ASP A 29 9.12 -40.63 10.78
N ASP A 30 10.18 -41.32 10.33
CA ASP A 30 10.90 -41.03 9.07
C ASP A 30 10.80 -42.13 7.99
N GLU A 31 9.72 -42.93 7.99
CA GLU A 31 9.40 -43.86 6.88
C GLU A 31 7.98 -43.66 6.34
N GLU A 32 7.66 -42.48 5.80
CA GLU A 32 6.74 -42.36 4.67
C GLU A 32 6.86 -40.98 4.00
N VAL A 33 6.75 -40.94 2.68
CA VAL A 33 6.87 -39.75 1.79
C VAL A 33 8.29 -39.46 1.28
N GLN A 34 8.80 -40.42 0.51
CA GLN A 34 9.61 -40.11 -0.67
C GLN A 34 8.90 -40.67 -1.90
N ASN A 35 8.11 -39.84 -2.59
CA ASN A 35 7.76 -40.13 -3.98
C ASN A 35 7.35 -38.88 -4.77
N ARG A 36 8.13 -38.64 -5.83
CA ARG A 36 7.78 -38.01 -7.13
C ARG A 36 7.58 -36.50 -7.21
N ASN A 37 8.69 -35.81 -7.51
CA ASN A 37 8.68 -34.73 -8.50
C ASN A 37 9.59 -35.15 -9.66
N GLY A 38 8.97 -35.63 -10.74
CA GLY A 38 9.62 -36.00 -11.99
C GLY A 38 8.53 -36.14 -13.03
N TRP A 39 8.12 -35.01 -13.62
CA TRP A 39 7.29 -35.00 -14.81
C TRP A 39 8.21 -34.72 -15.99
N ASN A 40 8.42 -35.77 -16.79
CA ASN A 40 8.90 -35.64 -18.16
C ASN A 40 7.71 -35.20 -19.01
N ASP A 41 7.91 -34.11 -19.74
CA ASP A 41 7.08 -33.74 -20.88
C ASP A 41 7.46 -34.66 -22.05
N ASP A 42 6.56 -35.55 -22.46
CA ASP A 42 6.55 -36.10 -23.81
C ASP A 42 5.13 -36.61 -24.13
N ASP A 43 4.62 -36.09 -25.25
CA ASP A 43 3.59 -36.63 -26.14
C ASP A 43 2.20 -36.98 -25.58
N ASN A 44 1.23 -36.07 -25.82
CA ASN A 44 -0.02 -36.54 -26.42
C ASN A 44 -0.68 -35.47 -27.30
N ASP A 45 -0.70 -35.79 -28.59
CA ASP A 45 -1.39 -35.11 -29.68
C ASP A 45 -2.84 -35.62 -29.73
N GLY A 46 -3.80 -34.70 -29.90
CA GLY A 46 -5.19 -35.05 -30.20
C GLY A 46 -6.25 -34.22 -29.46
N GLY A 47 -6.83 -33.24 -30.16
CA GLY A 47 -8.12 -32.64 -29.79
C GLY A 47 -8.12 -31.12 -29.64
N LYS A 48 -7.84 -30.39 -30.72
CA LYS A 48 -8.00 -28.92 -30.81
C LYS A 48 -9.31 -28.58 -31.51
N GLU A 49 -10.24 -28.01 -30.77
CA GLU A 49 -11.33 -27.10 -31.16
C GLU A 49 -12.12 -26.92 -29.85
N THR A 50 -12.15 -25.80 -29.11
CA THR A 50 -12.22 -24.37 -29.42
C THR A 50 -11.94 -23.60 -28.12
N PHE A 51 -10.77 -23.01 -27.87
CA PHE A 51 -10.53 -22.09 -26.71
C PHE A 51 -9.21 -21.30 -26.91
N LYS A 52 -9.06 -20.66 -28.08
CA LYS A 52 -7.85 -19.88 -28.41
C LYS A 52 -7.99 -18.37 -28.25
N GLU A 53 -9.21 -17.84 -28.09
CA GLU A 53 -9.41 -16.38 -28.07
C GLU A 53 -8.99 -15.71 -26.75
N ASP A 54 -9.05 -16.39 -25.60
CA ASP A 54 -8.77 -15.71 -24.32
C ASP A 54 -7.27 -15.56 -23.99
N LYS A 55 -6.39 -16.42 -24.53
CA LYS A 55 -4.93 -16.31 -24.29
C LYS A 55 -4.27 -15.18 -25.05
N ASP A 56 -4.79 -14.82 -26.23
CA ASP A 56 -4.27 -13.71 -27.04
C ASP A 56 -4.67 -12.34 -26.45
N VAL A 57 -5.77 -12.27 -25.69
CA VAL A 57 -6.18 -11.04 -24.98
C VAL A 57 -5.25 -10.79 -23.78
N GLN A 58 -4.92 -11.82 -23.00
CA GLN A 58 -4.04 -11.69 -21.83
C GLN A 58 -2.61 -11.24 -22.22
N ASN A 59 -2.03 -11.83 -23.27
CA ASN A 59 -0.70 -11.47 -23.77
C ASN A 59 -0.65 -10.06 -24.40
N ARG A 60 -1.75 -9.58 -24.99
CA ARG A 60 -1.84 -8.20 -25.53
C ARG A 60 -1.92 -7.14 -24.43
N ILE A 61 -2.50 -7.47 -23.26
CA ILE A 61 -2.54 -6.59 -22.10
C ILE A 61 -1.14 -6.47 -21.47
N GLU A 62 -0.41 -7.58 -21.30
CA GLU A 62 0.95 -7.56 -20.73
C GLU A 62 1.96 -6.80 -21.62
N HIS A 63 1.87 -6.94 -22.95
CA HIS A 63 2.76 -6.21 -23.87
C HIS A 63 2.43 -4.71 -23.99
N ALA A 64 1.20 -4.30 -23.66
CA ALA A 64 0.78 -2.90 -23.65
C ALA A 64 1.19 -2.17 -22.35
N GLU A 65 1.38 -2.89 -21.25
CA GLU A 65 1.87 -2.31 -19.99
C GLU A 65 3.38 -2.03 -20.02
N ASP A 66 4.16 -2.85 -20.73
CA ASP A 66 5.63 -2.68 -20.87
C ASP A 66 6.02 -1.50 -21.78
N LEU A 67 5.12 -1.05 -22.66
CA LEU A 67 5.32 0.14 -23.52
C LEU A 67 4.91 1.47 -22.86
N LYS A 68 4.44 1.44 -21.60
CA LYS A 68 3.93 2.62 -20.89
C LYS A 68 4.84 3.16 -19.79
N GLU A 69 5.98 2.52 -19.50
CA GLU A 69 7.07 3.11 -18.70
C GLU A 69 7.89 4.09 -19.55
N LYS A 70 7.25 5.13 -20.06
CA LYS A 70 8.00 6.29 -20.57
C LYS A 70 8.61 6.99 -19.37
N ASN A 71 9.94 7.07 -19.32
CA ASN A 71 10.71 7.79 -18.32
C ASN A 71 10.09 9.19 -18.09
N MET A 72 9.44 9.34 -16.95
CA MET A 72 8.81 10.58 -16.52
C MET A 72 9.74 11.21 -15.49
N THR A 73 10.23 12.41 -15.76
CA THR A 73 11.14 13.11 -14.85
C THR A 73 10.35 14.11 -14.00
N GLY A 74 10.49 14.05 -12.68
CA GLY A 74 9.85 14.95 -11.71
C GLY A 74 10.71 16.19 -11.41
N PHE A 75 10.08 17.37 -11.39
CA PHE A 75 10.72 18.66 -11.13
C PHE A 75 9.96 19.44 -10.05
N ARG A 76 10.66 20.15 -9.17
CA ARG A 76 10.06 21.10 -8.23
C ARG A 76 10.15 22.52 -8.78
N VAL A 77 9.03 23.23 -8.83
CA VAL A 77 8.91 24.60 -9.33
C VAL A 77 8.15 25.46 -8.33
N THR A 78 8.55 26.72 -8.15
CA THR A 78 7.85 27.64 -7.25
C THR A 78 6.77 28.41 -8.03
N VAL A 79 5.55 28.49 -7.48
CA VAL A 79 4.47 29.30 -8.06
C VAL A 79 4.84 30.79 -7.89
N PRO A 80 4.94 31.58 -8.98
CA PRO A 80 5.26 33.00 -8.89
C PRO A 80 4.26 33.80 -8.04
N GLU A 81 4.70 34.89 -7.44
CA GLU A 81 3.88 35.71 -6.53
C GLU A 81 2.63 36.31 -7.19
N ASN A 82 2.69 36.52 -8.50
CA ASN A 82 1.63 37.15 -9.29
C ASN A 82 0.66 36.15 -9.94
N ILE A 83 0.71 34.87 -9.57
CA ILE A 83 -0.15 33.82 -10.13
C ILE A 83 -1.20 33.41 -9.11
N ASN A 84 -2.47 33.57 -9.49
CA ASN A 84 -3.60 33.13 -8.69
C ASN A 84 -3.91 31.63 -8.91
N PRO A 85 -4.59 30.98 -7.96
CA PRO A 85 -5.07 29.61 -8.16
C PRO A 85 -5.94 29.52 -9.43
N GLY A 86 -5.65 28.53 -10.28
CA GLY A 86 -6.32 28.32 -11.58
C GLY A 86 -5.65 29.01 -12.78
N GLU A 87 -4.76 29.98 -12.56
CA GLU A 87 -4.01 30.65 -13.62
C GLU A 87 -2.83 29.78 -14.11
N GLU A 88 -2.38 30.05 -15.34
CA GLU A 88 -1.27 29.35 -15.94
C GLU A 88 0.01 30.19 -15.91
N PHE A 89 1.14 29.54 -15.65
CA PHE A 89 2.46 30.15 -15.67
C PHE A 89 3.46 29.27 -16.39
N GLN A 90 4.56 29.86 -16.85
CA GLN A 90 5.61 29.16 -17.58
C GLN A 90 6.81 28.90 -16.66
N VAL A 91 7.33 27.68 -16.69
CA VAL A 91 8.51 27.26 -15.93
C VAL A 91 9.53 26.63 -16.85
N TYR A 92 10.80 26.85 -16.55
CA TYR A 92 11.90 26.20 -17.24
C TYR A 92 12.18 24.83 -16.61
N VAL A 93 12.12 23.80 -17.44
CA VAL A 93 12.37 22.41 -17.06
C VAL A 93 13.51 21.90 -17.93
N GLY A 94 14.74 21.98 -17.42
CA GLY A 94 15.94 21.78 -18.23
C GLY A 94 16.03 22.82 -19.34
N SER A 95 16.01 22.36 -20.60
CA SER A 95 16.07 23.22 -21.80
C SER A 95 14.70 23.59 -22.38
N ARG A 96 13.60 23.23 -21.71
CA ARG A 96 12.23 23.43 -22.21
C ARG A 96 11.46 24.40 -21.35
N ILE A 97 10.49 25.08 -21.95
CA ILE A 97 9.49 25.86 -21.25
C ILE A 97 8.21 25.02 -21.20
N VAL A 98 7.73 24.76 -19.98
CA VAL A 98 6.48 24.03 -19.74
C VAL A 98 5.46 25.00 -19.18
N ARG A 99 4.22 24.95 -19.69
CA ARG A 99 3.11 25.73 -19.15
C ARG A 99 2.40 24.90 -18.08
N VAL A 100 2.36 25.42 -16.87
CA VAL A 100 1.81 24.77 -15.68
C VAL A 100 0.62 25.57 -15.21
N ARG A 101 -0.49 24.90 -14.90
CA ARG A 101 -1.65 25.54 -14.27
C ARG A 101 -1.53 25.42 -12.76
N CYS A 102 -1.63 26.54 -12.06
CA CYS A 102 -1.65 26.57 -10.60
C CYS A 102 -2.92 25.86 -10.08
N PRO A 103 -2.80 24.82 -9.22
CA PRO A 103 -3.97 24.19 -8.60
C PRO A 103 -4.81 25.19 -7.80
N LEU A 104 -6.12 24.95 -7.70
CA LEU A 104 -7.06 25.86 -7.02
C LEU A 104 -6.75 26.05 -5.51
N ASN A 105 -6.02 25.11 -4.92
CA ASN A 105 -5.62 25.10 -3.52
C ASN A 105 -4.15 25.51 -3.29
N PHE A 106 -3.44 25.99 -4.32
CA PHE A 106 -2.04 26.37 -4.20
C PHE A 106 -1.86 27.88 -3.99
N LEU A 107 -1.10 28.23 -2.96
CA LEU A 107 -0.75 29.62 -2.69
C LEU A 107 0.49 30.03 -3.48
N ARG A 108 0.51 31.29 -3.89
CA ARG A 108 1.69 31.95 -4.46
C ARG A 108 2.93 31.78 -3.56
N GLY A 109 4.10 31.63 -4.16
CA GLY A 109 5.37 31.38 -3.47
C GLY A 109 5.59 29.94 -2.96
N LYS A 110 4.61 29.03 -3.13
CA LYS A 110 4.77 27.61 -2.74
C LYS A 110 5.41 26.78 -3.85
N ALA A 111 6.18 25.76 -3.45
CA ALA A 111 6.77 24.80 -4.37
C ALA A 111 5.76 23.72 -4.76
N LEU A 112 5.59 23.53 -6.08
CA LEU A 112 4.79 22.50 -6.73
C LEU A 112 5.72 21.47 -7.37
N GLN A 113 5.37 20.19 -7.30
CA GLN A 113 6.07 19.15 -8.05
C GLN A 113 5.32 18.86 -9.36
N ILE A 114 6.01 18.97 -10.49
CA ILE A 114 5.48 18.68 -11.82
C ILE A 114 6.23 17.50 -12.43
N THR A 115 5.54 16.69 -13.22
CA THR A 115 6.15 15.57 -13.93
C THR A 115 6.06 15.83 -15.42
N VAL A 116 7.21 15.81 -16.10
CA VAL A 116 7.30 16.09 -17.54
C VAL A 116 7.74 14.81 -18.24
N PRO A 117 7.03 14.36 -19.30
CA PRO A 117 7.49 13.23 -20.08
C PRO A 117 8.83 13.58 -20.74
N ASP A 118 9.81 12.68 -20.63
CA ASP A 118 11.01 12.79 -21.43
C ASP A 118 10.56 12.81 -22.90
N LYS A 119 11.02 13.79 -23.69
CA LYS A 119 10.73 13.72 -25.13
C LYS A 119 11.52 12.50 -25.58
N GLY A 120 10.81 11.45 -25.98
CA GLY A 120 11.36 10.51 -26.93
C GLY A 120 11.91 11.34 -28.09
N GLU A 121 13.11 11.01 -28.52
CA GLU A 121 13.76 11.61 -29.68
C GLU A 121 12.74 11.71 -30.81
N ASP A 122 12.49 12.93 -31.30
CA ASP A 122 11.54 13.14 -32.39
C ASP A 122 11.96 12.24 -33.58
N PRO A 123 11.11 11.35 -34.12
CA PRO A 123 11.49 10.40 -35.17
C PRO A 123 11.74 11.05 -36.55
N ALA A 124 12.01 12.35 -36.61
CA ALA A 124 12.16 13.12 -37.83
C ALA A 124 13.62 13.42 -38.23
N SER A 125 14.63 12.89 -37.53
CA SER A 125 16.04 13.16 -37.85
C SER A 125 16.79 11.97 -38.49
N ALA A 126 16.23 11.41 -39.57
CA ALA A 126 16.95 10.52 -40.46
C ALA A 126 16.95 11.09 -41.89
N GLY A 127 17.94 11.92 -42.19
CA GLY A 127 18.30 12.26 -43.58
C GLY A 127 18.69 13.73 -43.80
N GLY A 128 19.98 14.03 -43.79
CA GLY A 128 20.45 15.35 -44.24
C GLY A 128 21.96 15.55 -44.09
N ARG A 129 22.68 15.42 -45.21
CA ARG A 129 24.14 15.58 -45.32
C ARG A 129 24.58 17.04 -45.09
N GLY A 130 25.71 17.20 -44.41
CA GLY A 130 26.73 18.24 -44.58
C GLY A 130 26.29 19.70 -44.69
N ILE A 131 26.29 20.43 -43.57
CA ILE A 131 26.35 21.89 -43.56
C ILE A 131 27.51 22.35 -42.66
N THR A 132 28.46 23.03 -43.29
CA THR A 132 29.63 23.68 -42.70
C THR A 132 29.24 24.71 -41.63
N ASN A 133 30.03 24.75 -40.54
CA ASN A 133 29.99 25.73 -39.45
C ASN A 133 29.87 27.19 -39.93
N ARG A 134 28.65 27.70 -40.09
CA ARG A 134 28.38 29.14 -40.07
C ARG A 134 28.03 29.52 -38.64
N ARG A 135 28.91 30.30 -38.00
CA ARG A 135 28.62 30.97 -36.71
C ARG A 135 27.24 31.63 -36.80
N ALA A 136 26.28 31.16 -36.02
CA ALA A 136 24.98 31.78 -35.91
C ALA A 136 25.16 33.24 -35.48
N LYS A 137 24.84 34.19 -36.37
CA LYS A 137 24.75 35.61 -36.00
C LYS A 137 23.52 35.75 -35.11
N TRP A 138 23.75 35.89 -33.82
CA TRP A 138 22.69 36.13 -32.84
C TRP A 138 21.98 37.45 -33.16
N LYS A 139 20.65 37.41 -33.21
CA LYS A 139 19.82 38.59 -33.49
C LYS A 139 19.80 39.52 -32.27
N HIS A 140 19.62 40.81 -32.54
CA HIS A 140 19.43 41.83 -31.51
C HIS A 140 18.06 41.62 -30.84
N PRO A 141 17.92 41.81 -29.52
CA PRO A 141 16.63 41.75 -28.85
C PRO A 141 15.71 42.86 -29.38
N LYS A 142 14.42 42.54 -29.54
CA LYS A 142 13.40 43.55 -29.90
C LYS A 142 13.14 44.48 -28.70
N PRO A 143 12.58 45.69 -28.91
CA PRO A 143 12.31 46.64 -27.82
C PRO A 143 11.46 46.09 -26.67
N GLU A 144 10.67 45.05 -26.92
CA GLU A 144 9.77 44.42 -25.95
C GLU A 144 10.34 43.11 -25.35
N GLU A 145 11.50 42.64 -25.83
CA GLU A 145 12.13 41.41 -25.33
C GLU A 145 13.08 41.70 -24.16
N ASN A 146 13.12 40.79 -23.19
CA ASN A 146 14.05 40.86 -22.06
C ASN A 146 15.51 40.94 -22.55
N ASN A 147 16.29 41.86 -21.98
CA ASN A 147 17.70 42.08 -22.28
C ASN A 147 18.63 41.02 -21.64
N LYS A 148 18.10 40.03 -20.93
CA LYS A 148 18.83 38.88 -20.36
C LYS A 148 18.43 37.56 -21.03
N ARG A 149 19.41 36.69 -21.32
CA ARG A 149 19.22 35.35 -21.87
C ARG A 149 20.25 34.36 -21.33
N ILE A 150 19.87 33.08 -21.22
CA ILE A 150 20.82 31.99 -20.97
C ILE A 150 21.39 31.53 -22.33
N ILE A 151 22.71 31.61 -22.50
CA ILE A 151 23.41 31.10 -23.69
C ILE A 151 24.45 30.08 -23.20
N ASN A 152 24.35 28.83 -23.65
CA ASN A 152 25.21 27.72 -23.20
C ASN A 152 25.29 27.59 -21.67
N ASN A 153 24.13 27.60 -20.98
CA ASN A 153 24.01 27.50 -19.52
C ASN A 153 24.68 28.61 -18.69
N ALA A 154 25.06 29.74 -19.29
CA ALA A 154 25.47 30.92 -18.54
C ALA A 154 24.53 32.10 -18.84
N PRO A 155 24.27 32.99 -17.86
CA PRO A 155 23.50 34.20 -18.09
C PRO A 155 24.30 35.21 -18.92
N PHE A 156 23.65 35.82 -19.90
CA PHE A 156 24.19 36.89 -20.72
C PHE A 156 23.20 38.06 -20.74
N THR A 157 23.73 39.28 -20.71
CA THR A 157 22.99 40.53 -20.82
C THR A 157 23.38 41.25 -22.11
N TRP A 158 22.40 41.74 -22.86
CA TRP A 158 22.64 42.51 -24.08
C TRP A 158 23.19 43.90 -23.75
N ASN A 159 24.39 44.20 -24.22
CA ASN A 159 24.99 45.51 -24.08
C ASN A 159 24.67 46.36 -25.33
N PRO A 160 23.80 47.38 -25.23
CA PRO A 160 23.36 48.17 -26.39
C PRO A 160 24.51 48.98 -27.02
N SER A 161 25.50 49.38 -26.24
CA SER A 161 26.66 50.15 -26.71
C SER A 161 27.58 49.32 -27.61
N THR A 162 27.75 48.04 -27.30
CA THR A 162 28.63 47.14 -28.07
C THR A 162 27.89 46.25 -29.07
N LYS A 163 26.55 46.26 -29.01
CA LYS A 163 25.68 45.39 -29.81
C LYS A 163 26.08 43.91 -29.69
N ARG A 164 26.42 43.48 -28.47
CA ARG A 164 26.82 42.10 -28.15
C ARG A 164 26.18 41.63 -26.86
N TRP A 165 25.92 40.33 -26.78
CA TRP A 165 25.62 39.63 -25.55
C TRP A 165 26.91 39.49 -24.73
N MET A 166 26.95 40.08 -23.53
CA MET A 166 28.05 39.95 -22.58
C MET A 166 27.65 39.02 -21.45
N LYS A 167 28.58 38.22 -20.96
CA LYS A 167 28.31 37.32 -19.83
C LYS A 167 27.96 38.16 -18.61
N ASP A 168 26.87 37.82 -17.92
CA ASP A 168 26.41 38.50 -16.72
C ASP A 168 27.11 37.85 -15.51
N ASP A 169 28.23 38.43 -15.07
CA ASP A 169 28.97 37.94 -13.91
C ASP A 169 28.43 38.53 -12.58
N THR A 170 27.27 39.18 -12.61
CA THR A 170 26.62 39.72 -11.41
C THR A 170 26.01 38.58 -10.60
N LEU A 171 26.63 38.23 -9.47
CA LEU A 171 26.09 37.24 -8.53
C LEU A 171 24.70 37.69 -8.04
N PRO A 172 23.70 36.80 -7.97
CA PRO A 172 22.40 37.17 -7.41
C PRO A 172 22.61 37.60 -5.96
N ALA A 173 22.18 38.82 -5.63
CA ALA A 173 22.12 39.28 -4.27
C ALA A 173 21.20 38.34 -3.48
N THR A 174 21.73 37.66 -2.48
CA THR A 174 20.95 36.94 -1.48
C THR A 174 20.23 37.99 -0.63
N GLU A 175 18.98 38.31 -0.98
CA GLU A 175 18.08 39.06 -0.10
C GLU A 175 17.69 38.19 1.09
N ASN A 176 17.59 38.84 2.25
CA ASN A 176 17.47 38.23 3.57
C ASN A 176 16.27 37.28 3.67
N ASP A 177 16.53 36.03 4.06
CA ASP A 177 15.52 35.08 4.50
C ASP A 177 14.91 35.55 5.82
N GLU A 178 13.67 36.06 5.78
CA GLU A 178 12.81 36.11 6.96
C GLU A 178 12.39 34.68 7.32
N GLU A 179 12.83 34.24 8.49
CA GLU A 179 12.61 32.93 9.08
C GLU A 179 11.11 32.71 9.38
N VAL A 180 10.38 32.12 8.44
CA VAL A 180 9.04 31.59 8.69
C VAL A 180 9.18 30.38 9.60
N GLN A 181 8.89 30.57 10.89
CA GLN A 181 8.76 29.49 11.88
C GLN A 181 7.64 28.53 11.44
N ASN A 182 8.01 27.44 10.74
CA ASN A 182 7.17 26.26 10.70
C ASN A 182 7.33 25.57 12.05
N GLU A 183 6.31 25.62 12.91
CA GLU A 183 6.26 24.78 14.10
C GLU A 183 6.47 23.32 13.68
N VAL A 184 7.66 22.80 14.01
CA VAL A 184 8.00 21.40 13.81
C VAL A 184 7.26 20.64 14.91
N ILE A 185 6.24 19.87 14.53
CA ILE A 185 5.60 18.92 15.45
C ILE A 185 6.69 17.97 15.97
N THR A 186 6.98 18.04 17.26
CA THR A 186 7.98 17.22 17.93
C THR A 186 7.37 15.89 18.35
N PHE A 187 7.91 14.79 17.84
CA PHE A 187 7.50 13.43 18.21
C PHE A 187 8.33 12.93 19.40
N ASP A 188 7.75 12.90 20.59
CA ASP A 188 8.41 12.38 21.79
C ASP A 188 8.11 10.89 22.03
N ARG A 189 9.19 10.11 22.14
CA ARG A 189 9.28 8.70 22.57
C ARG A 189 8.65 7.65 21.64
N ILE A 190 9.51 6.74 21.18
CA ILE A 190 9.16 5.36 20.86
C ILE A 190 8.90 4.70 22.22
N ASP A 191 7.67 4.30 22.49
CA ASP A 191 7.41 3.39 23.61
C ASP A 191 8.03 2.04 23.24
N ASP A 192 8.79 1.41 24.14
CA ASP A 192 9.52 0.16 23.88
C ASP A 192 8.57 -1.01 23.52
N ARG A 193 7.25 -0.82 23.65
CA ARG A 193 6.17 -1.71 23.17
C ARG A 193 5.63 -1.39 21.77
N ASN A 194 6.02 -0.27 21.18
CA ASN A 194 5.42 0.28 19.97
C ASN A 194 6.49 0.67 18.95
N GLU A 195 6.64 -0.14 17.89
CA GLU A 195 7.55 0.13 16.77
C GLU A 195 7.29 1.46 16.05
N TYR A 196 6.08 2.01 16.17
CA TYR A 196 5.65 3.21 15.43
C TYR A 196 5.64 4.44 16.34
N ARG A 197 6.13 5.56 15.81
CA ARG A 197 6.03 6.86 16.47
C ARG A 197 4.57 7.23 16.66
N THR A 198 4.22 7.64 17.87
CA THR A 198 2.93 8.27 18.18
C THR A 198 3.12 9.77 18.30
N SER A 199 2.14 10.55 17.85
CA SER A 199 2.15 11.99 18.01
C SER A 199 1.57 12.39 19.36
N VAL A 200 1.80 13.64 19.80
CA VAL A 200 1.19 14.15 21.04
C VAL A 200 -0.34 14.17 20.91
N GLU A 201 -0.83 14.51 19.72
CA GLU A 201 -2.25 14.49 19.38
C GLU A 201 -2.84 13.10 19.55
N TYR A 202 -2.14 12.04 19.12
CA TYR A 202 -2.62 10.67 19.30
C TYR A 202 -2.87 10.32 20.77
N ARG A 203 -2.02 10.79 21.70
CA ARG A 203 -2.23 10.57 23.14
C ARG A 203 -3.48 11.29 23.64
N ALA A 204 -3.74 12.52 23.17
CA ALA A 204 -4.96 13.22 23.51
C ALA A 204 -6.21 12.48 23.00
N VAL A 205 -6.15 11.86 21.80
CA VAL A 205 -7.25 11.01 21.30
C VAL A 205 -7.47 9.79 22.19
N LEU A 206 -6.40 9.14 22.66
CA LEU A 206 -6.50 7.99 23.57
C LEU A 206 -7.19 8.35 24.89
N GLU A 207 -6.85 9.50 25.47
CA GLU A 207 -7.49 10.01 26.69
C GLU A 207 -8.98 10.27 26.46
N LEU A 208 -9.33 10.90 25.32
CA LEU A 208 -10.71 11.14 24.92
C LEU A 208 -11.50 9.84 24.74
N TYR A 209 -10.92 8.86 24.03
CA TYR A 209 -11.51 7.55 23.78
C TYR A 209 -11.76 6.77 25.09
N SER A 210 -10.80 6.85 26.02
CA SER A 210 -10.88 6.18 27.32
C SER A 210 -11.96 6.73 28.25
N SER A 211 -12.58 7.86 27.94
CA SER A 211 -13.68 8.44 28.73
C SER A 211 -15.00 7.64 28.62
N HIS A 212 -15.14 6.80 27.59
CA HIS A 212 -16.34 6.00 27.29
C HIS A 212 -17.65 6.79 27.12
N ARG A 213 -17.60 8.12 26.92
CA ARG A 213 -18.80 8.91 26.58
C ARG A 213 -19.06 8.83 25.08
N ARG A 214 -20.33 8.61 24.68
CA ARG A 214 -20.71 8.43 23.27
C ARG A 214 -20.29 9.61 22.37
N GLY A 215 -20.43 10.85 22.85
CA GLY A 215 -19.97 12.04 22.12
C GLY A 215 -18.45 12.03 21.89
N ASP A 216 -17.70 11.77 22.96
CA ASP A 216 -16.24 11.66 22.97
C ASP A 216 -15.75 10.54 22.03
N MET A 217 -16.50 9.45 21.86
CA MET A 217 -16.17 8.39 20.89
C MET A 217 -16.27 8.85 19.43
N LYS A 218 -17.35 9.56 19.06
CA LYS A 218 -17.48 10.11 17.69
C LYS A 218 -16.35 11.08 17.38
N GLU A 219 -16.02 11.96 18.32
CA GLU A 219 -14.90 12.89 18.20
C GLU A 219 -13.57 12.15 18.11
N ALA A 220 -13.34 11.14 18.96
CA ALA A 220 -12.12 10.33 18.92
C ALA A 220 -11.95 9.59 17.58
N VAL A 221 -13.03 9.02 17.02
CA VAL A 221 -13.01 8.37 15.70
C VAL A 221 -12.65 9.38 14.60
N GLY A 222 -13.22 10.58 14.64
CA GLY A 222 -12.87 11.67 13.72
C GLY A 222 -11.38 12.05 13.80
N LEU A 223 -10.84 12.12 15.02
CA LEU A 223 -9.42 12.40 15.24
C LEU A 223 -8.52 11.25 14.80
N TYR A 224 -8.87 9.99 15.08
CA TYR A 224 -8.12 8.85 14.57
C TYR A 224 -8.10 8.84 13.04
N HIS A 225 -9.24 9.11 12.40
CA HIS A 225 -9.33 9.24 10.95
C HIS A 225 -8.37 10.33 10.43
N TYR A 226 -8.41 11.52 11.03
CA TYR A 226 -7.50 12.60 10.70
C TYR A 226 -6.03 12.19 10.83
N LEU A 227 -5.65 11.56 11.95
CA LEU A 227 -4.27 11.14 12.19
C LEU A 227 -3.80 10.03 11.23
N ALA A 228 -4.68 9.07 10.94
CA ALA A 228 -4.40 8.00 9.98
C ALA A 228 -4.18 8.55 8.56
N VAL A 229 -5.03 9.48 8.14
CA VAL A 229 -5.01 10.06 6.79
C VAL A 229 -3.88 11.06 6.61
N VAL A 230 -3.73 12.01 7.53
CA VAL A 230 -2.83 13.15 7.37
C VAL A 230 -1.40 12.80 7.76
N TYR A 231 -1.22 12.06 8.86
CA TYR A 231 0.12 11.71 9.35
C TYR A 231 0.52 10.27 9.03
N GLY A 232 -0.35 9.48 8.39
CA GLY A 232 -0.07 8.07 8.16
C GLY A 232 0.09 7.30 9.47
N CYS A 233 -0.59 7.73 10.55
CA CYS A 233 -0.43 7.13 11.87
C CYS A 233 -0.95 5.69 11.88
N VAL A 234 -0.03 4.74 11.83
CA VAL A 234 -0.31 3.29 11.80
C VAL A 234 -1.15 2.86 13.00
N ARG A 235 -0.95 3.50 14.15
CA ARG A 235 -1.69 3.20 15.36
C ARG A 235 -3.15 3.66 15.27
N SER A 236 -3.39 4.87 14.77
CA SER A 236 -4.74 5.33 14.49
C SER A 236 -5.47 4.44 13.48
N MET A 237 -4.75 3.88 12.49
CA MET A 237 -5.33 2.88 11.57
C MET A 237 -5.76 1.60 12.32
N ALA A 238 -4.96 1.14 13.28
CA ALA A 238 -5.29 0.00 14.13
C ALA A 238 -6.54 0.27 14.98
N ASP A 239 -6.59 1.43 15.63
CA ASP A 239 -7.70 1.77 16.52
C ASP A 239 -9.00 2.03 15.73
N LEU A 240 -8.94 2.64 14.55
CA LEU A 240 -10.10 2.72 13.63
C LEU A 240 -10.58 1.33 13.21
N GLY A 241 -9.65 0.46 12.83
CA GLY A 241 -9.95 -0.91 12.43
C GLY A 241 -10.64 -1.69 13.54
N SER A 242 -10.07 -1.67 14.76
CA SER A 242 -10.66 -2.30 15.95
C SER A 242 -12.05 -1.72 16.24
N PHE A 243 -12.19 -0.39 16.25
CA PHE A 243 -13.48 0.26 16.47
C PHE A 243 -14.58 -0.25 15.52
N PHE A 244 -14.30 -0.28 14.21
CA PHE A 244 -15.28 -0.73 13.21
C PHE A 244 -15.44 -2.26 13.15
N SER A 245 -14.50 -3.05 13.67
CA SER A 245 -14.63 -4.52 13.69
C SER A 245 -15.27 -5.07 14.97
N GLU A 246 -15.03 -4.45 16.12
CA GLU A 246 -15.38 -5.02 17.44
C GLU A 246 -16.60 -4.34 18.08
N CYS A 247 -16.90 -3.09 17.71
CA CYS A 247 -18.02 -2.38 18.33
C CYS A 247 -19.35 -2.87 17.77
N VAL A 248 -20.13 -3.59 18.58
CA VAL A 248 -21.42 -4.19 18.17
C VAL A 248 -22.39 -3.15 17.57
N GLU A 249 -22.41 -1.91 18.10
CA GLU A 249 -23.29 -0.84 17.60
C GLU A 249 -22.81 -0.27 16.24
N PHE A 250 -21.51 -0.39 15.92
CA PHE A 250 -20.89 0.22 14.74
C PHE A 250 -20.13 -0.78 13.88
N LYS A 251 -20.47 -2.07 13.96
CA LYS A 251 -19.75 -3.12 13.26
C LYS A 251 -19.91 -2.93 11.76
N LYS A 252 -18.85 -2.49 11.11
CA LYS A 252 -18.78 -2.17 9.68
C LYS A 252 -17.48 -2.75 9.13
N LEU A 253 -17.47 -4.05 8.91
CA LEU A 253 -16.25 -4.76 8.52
C LEU A 253 -15.69 -4.26 7.18
N HIS A 254 -16.55 -3.87 6.24
CA HIS A 254 -16.17 -3.23 4.97
C HIS A 254 -15.43 -1.90 5.16
N VAL A 255 -15.67 -1.21 6.27
CA VAL A 255 -14.98 0.03 6.67
C VAL A 255 -13.72 -0.28 7.47
N ALA A 256 -13.73 -1.29 8.35
CA ALA A 256 -12.57 -1.72 9.12
C ALA A 256 -11.43 -2.23 8.21
N THR A 257 -11.78 -3.02 7.20
CA THR A 257 -10.86 -3.73 6.30
C THR A 257 -9.80 -2.82 5.69
N PRO A 258 -10.10 -1.70 5.01
CA PRO A 258 -9.08 -0.86 4.41
C PRO A 258 -8.11 -0.23 5.41
N TRP A 259 -8.56 0.13 6.62
CA TRP A 259 -7.68 0.67 7.67
C TRP A 259 -6.72 -0.39 8.20
N LEU A 260 -7.25 -1.57 8.49
CA LEU A 260 -6.45 -2.70 8.94
C LEU A 260 -5.47 -3.17 7.85
N LEU A 261 -5.91 -3.21 6.59
CA LEU A 261 -5.07 -3.56 5.45
C LEU A 261 -3.91 -2.55 5.26
N GLU A 262 -4.21 -1.25 5.30
CA GLU A 262 -3.20 -0.20 5.20
C GLU A 262 -2.19 -0.27 6.35
N GLY A 263 -2.65 -0.43 7.59
CA GLY A 263 -1.78 -0.60 8.76
C GLY A 263 -0.94 -1.88 8.69
N ALA A 264 -1.50 -2.98 8.18
CA ALA A 264 -0.82 -4.25 7.99
C ALA A 264 0.28 -4.18 6.93
N ILE A 265 0.02 -3.51 5.80
CA ILE A 265 1.00 -3.22 4.75
C ILE A 265 2.16 -2.37 5.29
N ARG A 266 1.87 -1.42 6.18
CA ARG A 266 2.88 -0.60 6.88
C ARG A 266 3.66 -1.38 7.94
N GLY A 267 3.33 -2.65 8.16
CA GLY A 267 4.04 -3.56 9.03
C GLY A 267 3.44 -3.72 10.44
N SER A 268 2.28 -3.15 10.73
CA SER A 268 1.65 -3.25 12.05
C SER A 268 1.34 -4.70 12.42
N GLY A 269 1.91 -5.20 13.52
CA GLY A 269 1.56 -6.53 14.05
C GLY A 269 0.09 -6.59 14.47
N VAL A 270 -0.40 -5.54 15.12
CA VAL A 270 -1.78 -5.41 15.60
C VAL A 270 -2.77 -5.40 14.42
N CYS A 271 -2.53 -4.60 13.38
CA CYS A 271 -3.47 -4.57 12.25
C CYS A 271 -3.50 -5.92 11.50
N ARG A 272 -2.36 -6.61 11.38
CA ARG A 272 -2.32 -7.96 10.81
C ARG A 272 -3.15 -8.94 11.63
N PHE A 273 -3.00 -8.90 12.95
CA PHE A 273 -3.76 -9.76 13.86
C PHE A 273 -5.27 -9.48 13.75
N LEU A 274 -5.70 -8.23 13.90
CA LEU A 274 -7.11 -7.85 13.79
C LEU A 274 -7.70 -8.18 12.42
N LEU A 275 -6.95 -7.98 11.33
CA LEU A 275 -7.39 -8.36 9.99
C LEU A 275 -7.61 -9.87 9.89
N THR A 276 -6.78 -10.67 10.53
CA THR A 276 -6.94 -12.12 10.52
C THR A 276 -8.10 -12.61 11.38
N THR A 277 -8.20 -12.12 12.62
CA THR A 277 -9.15 -12.65 13.62
C THR A 277 -10.52 -12.01 13.54
N ASN A 278 -10.61 -10.72 13.23
CA ASN A 278 -11.87 -9.97 13.32
C ASN A 278 -12.50 -9.71 11.95
N VAL A 279 -11.73 -9.84 10.87
CA VAL A 279 -12.24 -9.58 9.51
C VAL A 279 -12.35 -10.89 8.74
N TYR A 280 -11.25 -11.59 8.50
CA TYR A 280 -11.26 -12.76 7.61
C TYR A 280 -11.71 -14.07 8.28
N GLU A 281 -11.63 -14.19 9.61
CA GLU A 281 -12.08 -15.39 10.34
C GLU A 281 -13.56 -15.31 10.77
N GLU A 282 -14.11 -14.11 10.97
CA GLU A 282 -15.46 -13.97 11.53
C GLU A 282 -16.59 -14.37 10.57
N THR A 283 -16.34 -14.47 9.27
CA THR A 283 -17.39 -14.82 8.31
C THR A 283 -17.53 -16.32 8.16
N GLU A 284 -18.71 -16.83 8.51
CA GLU A 284 -19.05 -18.25 8.41
C GLU A 284 -19.11 -18.72 6.95
N THR A 285 -19.50 -17.84 6.03
CA THR A 285 -19.78 -18.19 4.63
C THR A 285 -18.61 -17.94 3.70
N ASN A 286 -17.70 -16.99 4.01
CA ASN A 286 -16.66 -16.55 3.07
C ASN A 286 -15.29 -16.31 3.73
N THR A 287 -14.83 -17.27 4.51
CA THR A 287 -13.50 -17.20 5.14
C THR A 287 -12.39 -17.06 4.09
N ALA A 288 -11.70 -15.92 4.10
CA ALA A 288 -10.61 -15.60 3.16
C ALA A 288 -9.29 -16.28 3.57
N TYR A 289 -9.26 -17.61 3.55
CA TYR A 289 -8.13 -18.43 4.03
C TYR A 289 -6.80 -18.07 3.36
N ALA A 290 -6.79 -17.66 2.09
CA ALA A 290 -5.56 -17.35 1.39
C ALA A 290 -4.98 -16.01 1.83
N LEU A 291 -5.82 -15.00 2.05
CA LEU A 291 -5.41 -13.73 2.66
C LEU A 291 -5.00 -13.92 4.12
N ASN A 292 -5.75 -14.71 4.88
CA ASN A 292 -5.40 -15.06 6.27
C ASN A 292 -4.02 -15.69 6.36
N THR A 293 -3.76 -16.70 5.53
CA THR A 293 -2.44 -17.35 5.47
C THR A 293 -1.33 -16.35 5.15
N TYR A 294 -1.56 -15.44 4.19
CA TYR A 294 -0.59 -14.41 3.84
C TYR A 294 -0.25 -13.50 5.03
N TRP A 295 -1.26 -12.98 5.73
CA TRP A 295 -1.03 -12.05 6.84
C TRP A 295 -0.43 -12.73 8.07
N LEU A 296 -0.81 -13.97 8.36
CA LEU A 296 -0.20 -14.76 9.42
C LEU A 296 1.28 -15.08 9.11
N GLU A 297 1.62 -15.39 7.85
CA GLU A 297 3.02 -15.54 7.42
C GLU A 297 3.81 -14.24 7.57
N MET A 298 3.22 -13.11 7.16
CA MET A 298 3.84 -11.80 7.37
C MET A 298 4.03 -11.54 8.87
N HIS A 299 3.01 -11.81 9.69
CA HIS A 299 3.06 -11.68 11.15
C HIS A 299 4.24 -12.49 11.72
N ALA A 300 4.32 -13.79 11.43
CA ALA A 300 5.43 -14.64 11.85
C ALA A 300 6.81 -14.12 11.40
N LYS A 301 6.89 -13.54 10.19
CA LYS A 301 8.16 -13.06 9.62
C LYS A 301 8.68 -11.77 10.27
N PHE A 302 7.79 -10.84 10.62
CA PHE A 302 8.18 -9.50 11.06
C PHE A 302 7.82 -9.18 12.52
N ASN A 303 7.15 -10.07 13.25
CA ASN A 303 6.91 -9.84 14.66
C ASN A 303 8.24 -9.97 15.42
N THR A 304 8.75 -8.83 15.90
CA THR A 304 9.99 -8.77 16.69
C THR A 304 9.75 -8.88 18.18
N TYR A 305 8.50 -8.94 18.63
CA TYR A 305 8.20 -9.16 20.04
C TYR A 305 8.49 -10.60 20.43
N ASP A 306 9.20 -10.74 21.55
CA ASP A 306 9.47 -11.99 22.29
C ASP A 306 8.18 -12.51 22.98
N GLU A 307 7.03 -12.32 22.35
CA GLU A 307 5.80 -12.96 22.79
C GLU A 307 5.85 -14.41 22.32
N HIS A 308 6.16 -15.27 23.28
CA HIS A 308 5.96 -16.72 23.27
C HIS A 308 4.52 -17.19 22.87
N GLN A 309 3.68 -16.35 22.25
CA GLN A 309 2.27 -16.59 21.98
C GLN A 309 1.89 -16.66 20.49
N PHE A 310 2.67 -16.12 19.55
CA PHE A 310 2.38 -16.40 18.14
C PHE A 310 2.88 -17.80 17.78
N ASP A 311 2.04 -18.79 18.02
CA ASP A 311 2.32 -20.17 17.67
C ASP A 311 2.15 -20.35 16.15
N ASN A 312 3.21 -20.81 15.49
CA ASN A 312 3.18 -21.23 14.09
C ASN A 312 2.12 -22.31 13.81
N SER A 313 1.54 -22.91 14.86
CA SER A 313 0.35 -23.76 14.77
C SER A 313 -0.82 -23.07 14.08
N MET A 314 -1.05 -21.76 14.24
CA MET A 314 -2.12 -21.05 13.53
C MET A 314 -1.88 -21.07 12.02
N VAL A 315 -0.70 -20.65 11.56
CA VAL A 315 -0.34 -20.70 10.13
C VAL A 315 -0.49 -22.13 9.58
N LYS A 316 -0.05 -23.13 10.35
CA LYS A 316 -0.17 -24.54 9.99
C LYS A 316 -1.63 -25.01 9.93
N HIS A 317 -2.47 -24.56 10.87
CA HIS A 317 -3.89 -24.87 10.91
C HIS A 317 -4.59 -24.37 9.66
N TYR A 318 -4.45 -23.08 9.34
CA TYR A 318 -5.01 -22.45 8.15
C TYR A 318 -4.55 -23.13 6.86
N LYS A 319 -3.25 -23.39 6.72
CA LYS A 319 -2.71 -24.13 5.57
C LYS A 319 -3.29 -25.54 5.45
N ASN A 320 -3.41 -26.26 6.56
CA ASN A 320 -3.97 -27.62 6.54
C ASN A 320 -5.44 -27.64 6.16
N ALA A 321 -6.21 -26.62 6.56
CA ALA A 321 -7.63 -26.51 6.23
C ALA A 321 -7.85 -26.46 4.71
N VAL A 322 -7.03 -25.68 3.99
CA VAL A 322 -7.20 -25.48 2.53
C VAL A 322 -6.37 -26.40 1.63
N LEU A 323 -5.23 -26.91 2.10
CA LEU A 323 -4.33 -27.71 1.26
C LEU A 323 -4.67 -29.19 1.20
N LYS A 324 -5.44 -29.72 2.16
CA LYS A 324 -5.63 -31.18 2.32
C LYS A 324 -7.01 -31.69 1.93
N SER A 325 -7.93 -30.79 1.61
CA SER A 325 -9.30 -31.15 1.23
C SER A 325 -9.84 -30.17 0.20
N CYS A 326 -10.81 -30.61 -0.59
CA CYS A 326 -11.57 -29.77 -1.49
C CYS A 326 -12.32 -28.72 -0.66
N VAL A 327 -12.09 -27.43 -0.90
CA VAL A 327 -12.74 -26.36 -0.10
C VAL A 327 -14.28 -26.41 -0.17
N MET A 328 -14.84 -26.88 -1.29
CA MET A 328 -16.29 -26.89 -1.50
C MET A 328 -17.02 -28.12 -0.97
N CYS A 329 -16.39 -29.29 -1.00
CA CYS A 329 -17.06 -30.56 -0.64
C CYS A 329 -16.28 -31.44 0.33
N SER A 330 -15.17 -30.92 0.87
CA SER A 330 -14.32 -31.54 1.89
C SER A 330 -13.69 -32.89 1.52
N LYS A 331 -13.83 -33.36 0.27
CA LYS A 331 -13.13 -34.57 -0.22
C LYS A 331 -11.63 -34.40 -0.09
N THR A 332 -10.95 -35.41 0.43
CA THR A 332 -9.49 -35.43 0.55
C THR A 332 -8.87 -36.20 -0.62
N ASP A 333 -7.56 -36.05 -0.80
CA ASP A 333 -6.79 -36.91 -1.71
C ASP A 333 -6.99 -38.40 -1.36
N SER A 334 -7.02 -39.23 -2.40
CA SER A 334 -7.09 -40.68 -2.29
C SER A 334 -6.35 -41.34 -3.47
N LYS A 335 -6.29 -42.67 -3.51
CA LYS A 335 -5.66 -43.40 -4.63
C LYS A 335 -6.33 -43.12 -5.98
N THR A 336 -7.60 -42.72 -5.99
CA THR A 336 -8.40 -42.49 -7.21
C THR A 336 -8.78 -41.03 -7.44
N LEU A 337 -8.48 -40.16 -6.48
CA LEU A 337 -8.80 -38.73 -6.56
C LEU A 337 -7.56 -37.93 -6.15
N THR A 338 -7.09 -37.09 -7.07
CA THR A 338 -6.03 -36.11 -6.81
C THR A 338 -6.65 -34.72 -6.87
N LEU A 339 -6.52 -33.97 -5.79
CA LEU A 339 -6.95 -32.60 -5.69
C LEU A 339 -6.07 -31.71 -6.57
N GLN A 340 -6.70 -30.77 -7.24
CA GLN A 340 -6.04 -29.76 -8.06
C GLN A 340 -5.99 -28.45 -7.30
N GLN A 341 -4.81 -27.82 -7.27
CA GLN A 341 -4.65 -26.51 -6.65
C GLN A 341 -5.06 -25.38 -7.61
N CYS A 342 -5.61 -24.30 -7.05
CA CYS A 342 -5.80 -23.06 -7.80
C CYS A 342 -4.46 -22.59 -8.37
N LYS A 343 -4.37 -22.42 -9.69
CA LYS A 343 -3.12 -21.97 -10.36
C LYS A 343 -2.70 -20.55 -9.99
N GLY A 344 -3.64 -19.72 -9.52
CA GLY A 344 -3.38 -18.32 -9.16
C GLY A 344 -2.77 -18.17 -7.76
N CYS A 345 -3.44 -18.72 -6.74
CA CYS A 345 -3.01 -18.59 -5.34
C CYS A 345 -2.19 -19.78 -4.80
N SER A 346 -2.30 -20.95 -5.45
CA SER A 346 -1.69 -22.22 -5.02
C SER A 346 -2.06 -22.66 -3.58
N LEU A 347 -3.16 -22.15 -3.03
CA LEU A 347 -3.60 -22.42 -1.66
C LEU A 347 -4.84 -23.30 -1.59
N TYR A 348 -5.89 -22.94 -2.33
CA TYR A 348 -7.11 -23.76 -2.37
C TYR A 348 -6.94 -25.00 -3.23
N CYS A 349 -7.46 -26.11 -2.73
CA CYS A 349 -7.55 -27.40 -3.42
C CYS A 349 -8.99 -27.69 -3.86
N TYR A 350 -9.15 -28.37 -5.00
CA TYR A 350 -10.45 -28.76 -5.55
C TYR A 350 -10.43 -30.19 -6.07
N CYS A 351 -11.54 -30.92 -5.91
CA CYS A 351 -11.68 -32.27 -6.47
C CYS A 351 -12.19 -32.29 -7.92
N SER A 352 -12.66 -31.16 -8.44
CA SER A 352 -13.21 -31.01 -9.78
C SER A 352 -13.21 -29.54 -10.22
N GLU A 353 -13.29 -29.31 -11.53
CA GLU A 353 -13.47 -27.98 -12.11
C GLU A 353 -14.80 -27.33 -11.70
N THR A 354 -15.85 -28.12 -11.49
CA THR A 354 -17.14 -27.63 -10.97
C THR A 354 -16.97 -27.02 -9.59
N CYS A 355 -16.35 -27.73 -8.64
CA CYS A 355 -16.07 -27.17 -7.32
C CYS A 355 -15.19 -25.91 -7.39
N GLN A 356 -14.22 -25.86 -8.31
CA GLN A 356 -13.43 -24.65 -8.49
C GLN A 356 -14.26 -23.48 -9.01
N THR A 357 -15.14 -23.73 -9.99
CA THR A 357 -16.02 -22.72 -10.61
C THR A 357 -17.03 -22.18 -9.60
N ASP A 358 -17.64 -23.05 -8.80
CA ASP A 358 -18.58 -22.66 -7.75
C ASP A 358 -17.87 -21.78 -6.70
N HIS A 359 -16.69 -22.18 -6.22
CA HIS A 359 -15.90 -21.35 -5.29
C HIS A 359 -15.49 -20.01 -5.92
N TRP A 360 -15.19 -20.01 -7.23
CA TRP A 360 -14.77 -18.82 -7.96
C TRP A 360 -15.85 -17.74 -8.03
N HIS A 361 -17.11 -18.15 -8.25
CA HIS A 361 -18.24 -17.25 -8.46
C HIS A 361 -19.07 -17.03 -7.19
N GLU A 362 -19.47 -18.10 -6.50
CA GLU A 362 -20.42 -18.02 -5.39
C GLU A 362 -19.76 -17.57 -4.08
N PHE A 363 -18.44 -17.79 -3.94
CA PHE A 363 -17.67 -17.45 -2.74
C PHE A 363 -16.59 -16.39 -3.02
N ASN A 364 -16.67 -15.73 -4.19
CA ASN A 364 -15.73 -14.68 -4.58
C ASN A 364 -14.23 -15.02 -4.42
N HIS A 365 -13.85 -16.30 -4.63
CA HIS A 365 -12.43 -16.66 -4.63
C HIS A 365 -11.63 -15.88 -5.69
N LYS A 366 -12.29 -15.46 -6.77
CA LYS A 366 -11.70 -14.59 -7.80
C LYS A 366 -11.10 -13.31 -7.22
N GLY A 367 -11.85 -12.60 -6.39
CA GLY A 367 -11.43 -11.34 -5.79
C GLY A 367 -10.30 -11.53 -4.79
N GLU A 368 -10.45 -12.52 -3.90
CA GLU A 368 -9.42 -12.92 -2.95
C GLU A 368 -8.11 -13.32 -3.64
N CYS A 369 -8.18 -14.19 -4.67
CA CYS A 369 -7.02 -14.69 -5.40
C CYS A 369 -6.26 -13.54 -6.08
N LYS A 370 -6.96 -12.57 -6.66
CA LYS A 370 -6.35 -11.40 -7.30
C LYS A 370 -5.73 -10.44 -6.28
N GLN A 371 -6.41 -10.21 -5.16
CA GLN A 371 -5.86 -9.40 -4.07
C GLN A 371 -4.56 -10.01 -3.53
N LEU A 372 -4.54 -11.33 -3.32
CA LEU A 372 -3.32 -12.06 -2.93
C LEU A 372 -2.22 -11.94 -3.99
N HIS A 373 -2.55 -11.99 -5.27
CA HIS A 373 -1.56 -11.79 -6.34
C HIS A 373 -0.95 -10.38 -6.27
N ILE A 374 -1.76 -9.34 -6.05
CA ILE A 374 -1.29 -7.96 -5.86
C ILE A 374 -0.34 -7.88 -4.65
N LEU A 375 -0.72 -8.48 -3.52
CA LEU A 375 0.11 -8.52 -2.32
C LEU A 375 1.43 -9.27 -2.53
N ASN A 376 1.42 -10.41 -3.22
CA ASN A 376 2.64 -11.15 -3.53
C ASN A 376 3.56 -10.39 -4.49
N LYS A 377 3.00 -9.68 -5.47
CA LYS A 377 3.77 -8.96 -6.49
C LYS A 377 4.31 -7.62 -5.99
N TYR A 378 3.51 -6.87 -5.21
CA TYR A 378 3.82 -5.47 -4.88
C TYR A 378 4.06 -5.21 -3.39
N HIS A 379 3.60 -6.06 -2.47
CA HIS A 379 3.90 -5.91 -1.04
C HIS A 379 5.06 -6.80 -0.60
N LYS A 380 4.97 -8.12 -0.82
CA LYS A 380 5.91 -9.13 -0.30
C LYS A 380 7.40 -8.82 -0.58
N PRO A 381 7.81 -8.33 -1.77
CA PRO A 381 9.21 -8.00 -2.06
C PRO A 381 9.72 -6.74 -1.34
N TYR A 382 8.82 -5.84 -0.93
CA TYR A 382 9.14 -4.53 -0.35
C TYR A 382 8.65 -4.37 1.09
N ALA A 383 8.11 -5.44 1.70
CA ALA A 383 7.42 -5.37 2.98
C ALA A 383 8.34 -4.84 4.10
N LYS A 384 9.63 -5.19 4.06
CA LYS A 384 10.61 -4.71 5.04
C LYS A 384 10.88 -3.21 4.85
N GLU A 385 11.10 -2.78 3.62
CA GLU A 385 11.41 -1.40 3.26
C GLU A 385 10.22 -0.47 3.52
N ILE A 386 9.00 -0.92 3.23
CA ILE A 386 7.77 -0.21 3.55
C ILE A 386 7.63 -0.05 5.07
N ARG A 387 7.84 -1.12 5.85
CA ARG A 387 7.79 -1.07 7.32
C ARG A 387 8.86 -0.15 7.90
N ASP A 388 10.11 -0.30 7.48
CA ASP A 388 11.23 0.49 7.98
C ASP A 388 11.01 2.00 7.69
N ALA A 389 10.48 2.33 6.50
CA ALA A 389 10.09 3.69 6.15
C ALA A 389 8.95 4.21 7.07
N ALA A 390 7.90 3.41 7.29
CA ALA A 390 6.77 3.79 8.13
C ALA A 390 7.19 4.01 9.60
N ILE A 391 8.06 3.16 10.15
CA ILE A 391 8.66 3.34 11.49
C ILE A 391 9.45 4.66 11.56
N GLY A 392 10.19 4.98 10.49
CA GLY A 392 10.90 6.25 10.35
C GLY A 392 10.02 7.48 10.14
N GLY A 393 8.69 7.32 10.01
CA GLY A 393 7.76 8.41 9.66
C GLY A 393 7.86 8.86 8.21
N ASN A 394 8.49 8.07 7.33
CA ASN A 394 8.66 8.34 5.91
C ASN A 394 7.69 7.50 5.08
N ASN A 395 7.42 7.95 3.85
CA ASN A 395 6.64 7.19 2.87
C ASN A 395 7.57 6.48 1.88
N HIS A 396 7.34 5.18 1.64
CA HIS A 396 8.09 4.42 0.64
C HIS A 396 7.35 4.45 -0.71
N PRO A 397 8.01 4.70 -1.86
CA PRO A 397 7.31 4.78 -3.16
C PRO A 397 6.52 3.52 -3.55
N ALA A 398 6.99 2.34 -3.14
CA ALA A 398 6.25 1.08 -3.38
C ALA A 398 4.91 1.03 -2.63
N LEU A 399 4.77 1.77 -1.51
CA LEU A 399 3.51 1.85 -0.78
C LEU A 399 2.45 2.57 -1.61
N ASP A 400 2.79 3.69 -2.25
CA ASP A 400 1.85 4.42 -3.11
C ASP A 400 1.42 3.57 -4.31
N LYS A 401 2.37 2.87 -4.95
CA LYS A 401 2.05 1.93 -6.03
C LYS A 401 1.11 0.82 -5.56
N LEU A 402 1.36 0.25 -4.38
CA LEU A 402 0.54 -0.81 -3.80
C LEU A 402 -0.86 -0.31 -3.44
N ARG A 403 -0.99 0.88 -2.85
CA ARG A 403 -2.28 1.52 -2.54
C ARG A 403 -3.14 1.69 -3.78
N HIS A 404 -2.54 2.17 -4.87
CA HIS A 404 -3.24 2.29 -6.14
C HIS A 404 -3.70 0.92 -6.65
N LYS A 405 -2.81 -0.07 -6.65
CA LYS A 405 -3.12 -1.42 -7.13
C LYS A 405 -4.17 -2.15 -6.29
N LEU A 406 -4.25 -1.87 -4.99
CA LEU A 406 -5.27 -2.39 -4.09
C LEU A 406 -6.55 -1.54 -4.07
N GLY A 407 -6.60 -0.37 -4.71
CA GLY A 407 -7.74 0.54 -4.61
C GLY A 407 -7.92 1.19 -3.22
N LEU A 408 -6.84 1.33 -2.44
CA LEU A 408 -6.86 2.01 -1.14
C LEU A 408 -6.97 3.54 -1.27
N SER A 409 -6.72 4.07 -2.46
CA SER A 409 -6.81 5.51 -2.79
C SER A 409 -7.91 5.76 -3.81
N ARG A 410 -9.16 5.62 -3.36
CA ARG A 410 -10.36 5.89 -4.15
C ARG A 410 -10.93 7.27 -3.79
N PRO A 411 -11.59 7.99 -4.71
CA PRO A 411 -12.38 9.17 -4.38
C PRO A 411 -13.45 8.82 -3.34
N LEU A 412 -13.65 9.71 -2.35
CA LEU A 412 -14.68 9.52 -1.30
C LEU A 412 -16.06 9.22 -1.90
N GLN A 413 -16.40 9.85 -3.01
CA GLN A 413 -17.69 9.69 -3.68
C GLN A 413 -17.95 8.26 -4.15
N GLU A 414 -16.91 7.48 -4.46
CA GLU A 414 -17.07 6.10 -4.95
C GLU A 414 -17.53 5.13 -3.86
N TYR A 415 -17.43 5.51 -2.58
CA TYR A 415 -17.75 4.63 -1.46
C TYR A 415 -18.46 5.35 -0.32
N GLU A 416 -18.90 6.58 -0.54
CA GLU A 416 -19.72 7.34 0.42
C GLU A 416 -21.02 6.60 0.72
N GLU A 417 -21.60 5.96 -0.30
CA GLU A 417 -22.77 5.10 -0.19
C GLU A 417 -22.56 3.95 0.80
N LEU A 418 -21.44 3.22 0.64
CA LEU A 418 -21.05 2.11 1.51
C LEU A 418 -20.79 2.57 2.96
N MET A 419 -20.22 3.77 3.13
CA MET A 419 -19.86 4.29 4.47
C MET A 419 -21.08 4.80 5.24
N LYS A 420 -21.94 5.59 4.57
CA LYS A 420 -23.01 6.36 5.20
C LYS A 420 -24.34 5.63 5.22
N HIS A 421 -24.65 4.92 4.15
CA HIS A 421 -25.97 4.37 3.92
C HIS A 421 -25.99 2.84 3.98
N ASP A 422 -24.83 2.20 4.09
CA ASP A 422 -24.68 0.73 4.03
C ASP A 422 -25.42 0.18 2.80
N THR A 423 -25.25 0.87 1.67
CA THR A 423 -25.85 0.54 0.38
C THR A 423 -24.80 0.55 -0.72
N HIS A 424 -25.07 -0.19 -1.79
CA HIS A 424 -24.32 -0.18 -3.03
C HIS A 424 -25.29 -0.22 -4.22
N ASP A 425 -25.20 0.76 -5.12
CA ASP A 425 -26.13 0.94 -6.24
C ASP A 425 -27.60 1.06 -5.79
N GLY A 426 -27.82 1.74 -4.65
CA GLY A 426 -29.10 1.97 -4.00
C GLY A 426 -29.68 0.75 -3.28
N LYS A 427 -28.93 -0.34 -3.18
CA LYS A 427 -29.38 -1.59 -2.54
C LYS A 427 -28.66 -1.81 -1.21
N PRO A 428 -29.36 -2.26 -0.16
CA PRO A 428 -28.71 -2.66 1.09
C PRO A 428 -27.61 -3.69 0.83
N ILE A 429 -26.47 -3.53 1.49
CA ILE A 429 -25.38 -4.49 1.42
C ILE A 429 -25.38 -5.39 2.65
N ASP A 430 -24.85 -6.61 2.49
CA ASP A 430 -24.28 -7.35 3.60
C ASP A 430 -22.79 -6.96 3.72
N PRO A 431 -22.33 -6.35 4.83
CA PRO A 431 -20.92 -6.00 5.02
C PRO A 431 -19.94 -7.17 4.83
N GLU A 432 -20.38 -8.41 5.07
CA GLU A 432 -19.53 -9.61 4.94
C GLU A 432 -19.17 -9.93 3.48
N ASP A 433 -20.00 -9.52 2.52
CA ASP A 433 -19.72 -9.68 1.08
C ASP A 433 -18.58 -8.78 0.58
N TYR A 434 -18.17 -7.80 1.38
CA TYR A 434 -17.25 -6.72 1.00
C TYR A 434 -15.86 -6.83 1.67
N LEU A 435 -15.55 -7.97 2.29
CA LEU A 435 -14.29 -8.18 3.00
C LEU A 435 -13.13 -8.49 2.08
N VAL A 436 -13.39 -9.28 1.04
CA VAL A 436 -12.41 -9.61 0.02
C VAL A 436 -12.46 -8.57 -1.11
N GLY A 437 -11.37 -8.49 -1.87
CA GLY A 437 -11.33 -7.63 -3.04
C GLY A 437 -12.47 -7.90 -4.02
N ARG A 438 -12.79 -6.88 -4.84
CA ARG A 438 -13.63 -6.98 -6.02
C ARG A 438 -13.03 -7.97 -7.02
N GLU A 439 -13.74 -8.21 -8.12
CA GLU A 439 -13.24 -9.07 -9.19
C GLU A 439 -11.90 -8.65 -9.81
N ASP A 440 -11.40 -7.44 -9.56
CA ASP A 440 -10.08 -6.95 -9.99
C ASP A 440 -9.00 -7.06 -8.88
N GLY A 441 -9.37 -7.51 -7.69
CA GLY A 441 -8.51 -7.61 -6.51
C GLY A 441 -8.40 -6.32 -5.70
N THR A 442 -9.11 -5.24 -6.08
CA THR A 442 -9.14 -3.99 -5.32
C THR A 442 -10.18 -4.02 -4.21
N VAL A 443 -9.96 -3.28 -3.13
CA VAL A 443 -10.92 -3.15 -2.04
C VAL A 443 -12.15 -2.34 -2.45
N TRP A 444 -13.25 -2.57 -1.74
CA TRP A 444 -14.51 -1.87 -1.95
C TRP A 444 -14.48 -0.43 -1.44
N VAL A 445 -13.86 -0.22 -0.28
CA VAL A 445 -13.74 1.08 0.41
C VAL A 445 -12.25 1.41 0.53
N GLY A 446 -11.85 2.66 0.24
CA GLY A 446 -10.46 3.10 0.39
C GLY A 446 -10.12 3.57 1.81
N SER A 447 -8.87 3.40 2.24
CA SER A 447 -8.34 3.99 3.49
C SER A 447 -7.94 5.46 3.30
N THR A 448 -7.86 5.93 2.06
CA THR A 448 -7.50 7.31 1.74
C THR A 448 -8.49 7.86 0.71
N PRO A 449 -9.36 8.83 1.07
CA PRO A 449 -10.34 9.41 0.14
C PRO A 449 -9.75 10.27 -0.97
N HIS A 450 -8.44 10.46 -0.97
CA HIS A 450 -7.74 11.39 -1.82
C HIS A 450 -6.84 10.65 -2.82
N PRO A 451 -6.89 11.01 -4.12
CA PRO A 451 -5.98 10.47 -5.12
C PRO A 451 -4.52 10.68 -4.72
N ILE A 452 -3.69 9.65 -4.90
CA ILE A 452 -2.24 9.73 -4.69
C ILE A 452 -1.69 10.92 -5.50
N GLY A 453 -1.06 11.88 -4.80
CA GLY A 453 -0.51 13.10 -5.38
C GLY A 453 -1.22 14.40 -4.99
N SER A 454 -2.37 14.36 -4.31
CA SER A 454 -3.05 15.57 -3.84
C SER A 454 -2.56 16.10 -2.48
N TYR A 455 -1.72 15.36 -1.75
CA TYR A 455 -1.13 15.83 -0.49
C TYR A 455 0.08 16.73 -0.76
N SER A 456 -0.19 17.96 -1.18
CA SER A 456 0.79 19.05 -1.18
C SER A 456 0.13 20.33 -0.69
N GLY A 457 0.02 20.50 0.63
CA GLY A 457 -0.41 21.79 1.19
C GLY A 457 -1.00 21.66 2.60
N LYS A 458 -0.48 22.48 3.52
CA LYS A 458 -0.92 22.60 4.92
C LYS A 458 -2.46 22.63 5.00
N MET A 459 -3.04 21.64 5.70
CA MET A 459 -4.41 21.76 6.18
C MET A 459 -4.43 22.69 7.38
N VAL A 460 -5.39 23.62 7.35
CA VAL A 460 -5.70 24.50 8.47
C VAL A 460 -6.19 23.59 9.60
N HIS A 461 -5.57 23.68 10.78
CA HIS A 461 -6.10 23.06 11.99
C HIS A 461 -7.59 23.37 12.08
N PRO A 462 -8.48 22.39 12.37
CA PRO A 462 -9.87 22.70 12.66
C PRO A 462 -9.89 23.60 13.90
N SER A 463 -9.91 24.92 13.67
CA SER A 463 -10.29 25.88 14.70
C SER A 463 -11.70 25.48 15.11
N SER A 464 -11.93 25.34 16.40
CA SER A 464 -13.13 24.90 17.12
C SER A 464 -14.42 25.70 16.81
N LYS A 465 -14.75 25.88 15.54
CA LYS A 465 -16.04 26.38 15.09
C LYS A 465 -16.95 25.18 14.93
N ASN A 466 -17.93 25.11 15.83
CA ASN A 466 -19.05 24.19 15.86
C ASN A 466 -19.88 24.27 14.58
N ASP A 467 -19.37 23.74 13.47
CA ASP A 467 -20.22 23.31 12.37
C ASP A 467 -20.64 21.87 12.66
N ASN A 468 -21.71 21.74 13.45
CA ASN A 468 -22.48 20.51 13.59
C ASN A 468 -22.91 20.07 12.19
N THR A 469 -22.16 19.14 11.61
CA THR A 469 -22.68 18.31 10.52
C THR A 469 -23.41 17.16 11.18
N ASP A 470 -24.74 17.14 11.00
CA ASP A 470 -25.64 16.09 11.43
C ASP A 470 -25.20 14.74 10.87
N TYR A 471 -24.39 14.02 11.63
CA TYR A 471 -24.29 12.58 11.55
C TYR A 471 -25.17 11.99 12.65
N CYS A 472 -26.33 11.47 12.22
CA CYS A 472 -27.34 10.74 13.00
C CYS A 472 -28.41 11.60 13.70
N GLU A 473 -29.32 12.19 12.93
CA GLU A 473 -30.73 12.28 13.36
C GLU A 473 -31.52 11.25 12.54
N GLU A 474 -31.58 10.00 13.03
CA GLU A 474 -32.65 9.08 12.63
C GLU A 474 -33.84 9.35 13.54
N GLY A 475 -34.98 9.62 12.91
CA GLY A 475 -36.22 9.93 13.58
C GLY A 475 -36.81 8.72 14.29
N ASP A 476 -37.18 8.91 15.54
CA ASP A 476 -38.19 8.08 16.21
C ASP A 476 -39.54 8.33 15.53
N GLY A 477 -40.03 7.34 14.80
CA GLY A 477 -41.35 7.29 14.17
C GLY A 477 -41.93 5.89 14.23
#